data_AF-A0A357F367-F1
#
_entry.id   AF-A0A357F367-F1
#
_cell.length_a   1.000
_cell.length_b   1.000
_cell.length_c   1.000
_cell.angle_alpha   90.00
_cell.angle_beta   90.00
_cell.angle_gamma   90.00
#
_symmetry.space_group_name_H-M   'P 1'
#
loop_
_entity.id
_entity.type
_entity.pdbx_description
1 polymer ?
#
loop_
_entity_poly.entity_id
_entity_poly.type
_entity_poly.pdbx_seq_one_letter_code
_entity_poly.pdbx_strand_id
1 'polypeptide(L)'
;DRMLDDANKELDEMKRFEKLAAAEFYMMSHQPVIPLQTQATNWIKKPYVKGMYPNPGTLHPWKFVYIEHDPAKWDHDVDNLMSEADPVTDAEVDRLMATQTAFLNARNNAAPEGIESAKNQR
;
A
#
# COMPACT_ATOMS: atom_id res chain seq x y z
N ASP A 1 -24.99 -7.31 2.59
CA ASP A 1 -24.04 -8.33 2.08
C ASP A 1 -23.95 -8.35 0.57
N ARG A 2 -25.04 -8.64 -0.16
CA ARG A 2 -25.02 -8.75 -1.64
C ARG A 2 -24.32 -7.58 -2.38
N MET A 3 -24.55 -6.34 -1.95
CA MET A 3 -23.92 -5.16 -2.58
C MET A 3 -22.40 -5.11 -2.39
N LEU A 4 -21.88 -5.60 -1.26
CA LEU A 4 -20.45 -5.69 -1.00
C LEU A 4 -19.80 -6.83 -1.80
N ASP A 5 -20.48 -7.98 -1.90
CA ASP A 5 -20.00 -9.12 -2.68
C ASP A 5 -19.89 -8.79 -4.17
N ASP A 6 -20.84 -8.00 -4.70
CA ASP A 6 -20.84 -7.57 -6.10
C ASP A 6 -19.77 -6.51 -6.39
N ALA A 7 -19.37 -5.72 -5.39
CA ALA A 7 -18.22 -4.82 -5.47
C ALA A 7 -16.90 -5.60 -5.42
N ASN A 8 -16.78 -6.60 -4.54
CA ASN A 8 -15.56 -7.42 -4.40
C ASN A 8 -15.21 -8.23 -5.65
N LYS A 9 -16.21 -8.58 -6.47
CA LYS A 9 -16.00 -9.30 -7.75
C LYS A 9 -15.55 -8.40 -8.89
N GLU A 10 -15.59 -7.07 -8.73
CA GLU A 10 -15.23 -6.13 -9.78
C GLU A 10 -13.71 -5.95 -9.86
N LEU A 11 -13.16 -6.12 -11.08
CA LEU A 11 -11.73 -5.97 -11.35
C LEU A 11 -11.34 -4.51 -11.60
N ASP A 12 -12.25 -3.74 -12.20
CA ASP A 12 -12.05 -2.31 -12.50
C ASP A 12 -12.22 -1.49 -11.22
N GLU A 13 -11.20 -0.71 -10.86
CA GLU A 13 -11.17 0.06 -9.61
C GLU A 13 -12.27 1.12 -9.56
N MET A 14 -12.51 1.83 -10.66
CA MET A 14 -13.51 2.90 -10.72
C MET A 14 -14.91 2.33 -10.54
N LYS A 15 -15.22 1.24 -11.24
CA LYS A 15 -16.52 0.55 -11.10
C LYS A 15 -16.69 -0.06 -9.71
N ARG A 16 -15.62 -0.56 -9.10
CA ARG A 16 -15.65 -1.05 -7.72
C ARG A 16 -16.00 0.08 -6.75
N PHE A 17 -15.40 1.26 -6.91
CA PHE A 17 -15.72 2.43 -6.08
C PHE A 17 -17.16 2.90 -6.23
N GLU A 18 -17.71 2.91 -7.46
CA GLU A 18 -19.12 3.25 -7.69
C GLU A 18 -20.08 2.30 -6.94
N LYS A 19 -19.80 0.98 -7.00
CA LYS A 19 -20.59 -0.03 -6.28
C LYS A 19 -20.47 0.12 -4.76
N LEU A 20 -19.29 0.43 -4.24
CA LEU A 20 -19.08 0.68 -2.82
C LEU A 20 -19.80 1.95 -2.35
N ALA A 21 -19.78 3.03 -3.14
CA ALA A 21 -20.51 4.26 -2.82
C ALA A 21 -22.03 4.02 -2.75
N ALA A 22 -22.58 3.18 -3.65
CA ALA A 22 -23.98 2.78 -3.58
C ALA A 22 -24.31 1.98 -2.30
N ALA A 23 -23.40 1.11 -1.86
CA ALA A 23 -23.55 0.37 -0.60
C ALA A 23 -23.47 1.27 0.64
N GLU A 24 -22.55 2.24 0.63
CA GLU A 24 -22.42 3.24 1.70
C GLU A 24 -23.68 4.11 1.82
N PHE A 25 -24.23 4.58 0.69
CA PHE A 25 -25.48 5.34 0.68
C PHE A 25 -26.67 4.53 1.21
N TYR A 26 -26.75 3.24 0.87
CA TYR A 26 -27.75 2.34 1.42
C TYR A 26 -27.61 2.21 2.95
N MET A 27 -26.40 2.09 3.48
CA MET A 27 -26.14 2.10 4.93
C MET A 27 -26.56 3.43 5.57
N MET A 28 -26.20 4.57 4.96
CA MET A 28 -26.55 5.90 5.49
C MET A 28 -28.05 6.15 5.53
N SER A 29 -28.83 5.63 4.56
CA SER A 29 -30.29 5.80 4.55
C SER A 29 -31.01 5.00 5.63
N HIS A 30 -30.44 3.87 6.06
CA HIS A 30 -31.02 3.03 7.12
C HIS A 30 -30.46 3.35 8.51
N GLN A 31 -29.40 4.17 8.60
CA GLN A 31 -28.72 4.60 9.83
C GLN A 31 -28.56 3.50 10.91
N PRO A 32 -28.09 2.27 10.58
CA PRO A 32 -27.92 1.22 11.58
C PRO A 32 -26.78 1.52 12.57
N VAL A 33 -25.86 2.41 12.19
CA VAL A 33 -24.71 2.84 12.99
C VAL A 33 -24.54 4.35 12.82
N ILE A 34 -24.22 5.05 13.91
CA ILE A 34 -23.93 6.49 13.89
C ILE A 34 -22.41 6.66 13.94
N PRO A 35 -21.75 7.10 12.85
CA PRO A 35 -20.31 7.39 12.87
C PRO A 35 -20.08 8.66 13.70
N LEU A 36 -19.26 8.57 14.75
CA LEU A 36 -18.96 9.69 15.65
C LEU A 36 -17.64 10.38 15.33
N GLN A 37 -16.61 9.60 15.01
CA GLN A 37 -15.26 10.10 14.74
C GLN A 37 -14.46 9.11 13.89
N THR A 38 -13.57 9.65 13.06
CA THR A 38 -12.45 8.91 12.48
C THR A 38 -11.21 9.24 13.30
N GLN A 39 -10.52 8.22 13.80
CA GLN A 39 -9.37 8.46 14.67
C GLN A 39 -8.16 8.86 13.83
N ALA A 40 -7.62 10.04 14.12
CA ALA A 40 -6.30 10.42 13.64
C ALA A 40 -5.24 9.61 14.37
N THR A 41 -4.26 9.12 13.63
CA THR A 41 -3.15 8.35 14.19
C THR A 41 -1.96 9.28 14.36
N ASN A 42 -1.74 9.73 15.60
CA ASN A 42 -0.60 10.57 15.97
C ASN A 42 0.41 9.73 16.76
N TRP A 43 1.67 9.73 16.31
CA TRP A 43 2.74 8.99 16.99
C TRP A 43 3.84 9.92 17.46
N ILE A 44 4.36 9.62 18.65
CA ILE A 44 5.57 10.24 19.17
C ILE A 44 6.71 9.26 18.91
N LYS A 45 7.60 9.60 17.97
CA LYS A 45 8.84 8.87 17.73
C LYS A 45 10.01 9.57 18.41
N LYS A 46 11.01 8.80 18.83
CA LYS A 46 12.29 9.38 19.25
C LYS A 46 13.12 9.79 18.02
N PRO A 47 13.89 10.89 18.07
CA PRO A 47 14.73 11.39 16.96
C PRO A 47 15.66 10.37 16.30
N TYR A 48 16.11 9.38 17.07
CA TYR A 48 17.09 8.38 16.64
C TYR A 48 16.46 7.11 16.05
N VAL A 49 15.13 7.02 15.95
CA VAL A 49 14.44 5.89 15.33
C VAL A 49 14.23 6.19 13.85
N LYS A 50 14.89 5.41 12.98
CA LYS A 50 14.84 5.54 11.52
C LYS A 50 14.14 4.32 10.89
N GLY A 51 13.65 4.46 9.67
CA GLY A 51 12.90 3.42 8.95
C GLY A 51 11.45 3.19 9.42
N MET A 52 10.93 4.05 10.32
CA MET A 52 9.55 3.98 10.81
C MET A 52 8.69 5.06 10.13
N TYR A 53 7.87 4.65 9.17
CA TYR A 53 7.02 5.55 8.39
C TYR A 53 5.53 5.37 8.74
N PRO A 54 4.75 6.47 8.76
CA PRO A 54 3.30 6.41 8.93
C PRO A 54 2.64 5.58 7.84
N ASN A 55 1.76 4.67 8.27
CA ASN A 55 0.97 3.85 7.36
C ASN A 55 -0.52 3.81 7.78
N PRO A 56 -1.45 3.68 6.82
CA PRO A 56 -2.88 3.71 7.11
C PRO A 56 -3.36 2.60 8.07
N GLY A 57 -2.64 1.47 8.13
CA GLY A 57 -2.98 0.33 8.99
C GLY A 57 -2.27 0.29 10.34
N THR A 58 -1.39 1.26 10.65
CA THR A 58 -0.53 1.22 11.86
C THR A 58 0.38 -0.03 11.93
N LEU A 59 0.56 -0.75 10.82
CA LEU A 59 1.35 -1.97 10.71
C LEU A 59 2.81 -1.66 10.37
N HIS A 60 3.67 -1.58 11.36
CA HIS A 60 5.06 -1.22 11.16
C HIS A 60 5.92 -2.43 10.77
N PRO A 61 6.66 -2.39 9.66
CA PRO A 61 7.60 -3.44 9.32
C PRO A 61 8.86 -3.31 10.18
N TRP A 62 8.84 -3.91 11.37
CA TRP A 62 9.94 -3.85 12.36
C TRP A 62 11.31 -4.28 11.83
N LYS A 63 11.35 -5.02 10.71
CA LYS A 63 12.59 -5.44 10.05
C LYS A 63 13.45 -4.26 9.57
N PHE A 64 12.83 -3.15 9.15
CA PHE A 64 13.53 -1.99 8.59
C PHE A 64 13.71 -0.86 9.60
N VAL A 65 13.07 -0.98 10.77
CA VAL A 65 13.19 0.01 11.83
C VAL A 65 14.50 -0.23 12.58
N TYR A 66 15.33 0.80 12.69
CA TYR A 66 16.60 0.71 13.40
C TYR A 66 16.87 1.94 14.26
N ILE A 67 17.80 1.78 15.20
CA ILE A 67 18.29 2.85 16.07
C ILE A 67 19.56 3.43 15.45
N GLU A 68 19.50 4.70 15.06
CA GLU A 68 20.66 5.45 14.60
C GLU A 68 21.47 5.91 15.81
N HIS A 69 22.74 5.47 15.85
CA HIS A 69 23.61 5.73 16.99
C HIS A 69 24.39 7.04 16.84
N ASP A 70 24.54 7.55 15.61
CA ASP A 70 25.21 8.82 15.33
C ASP A 70 24.29 10.01 15.63
N PRO A 71 24.60 10.85 16.63
CA PRO A 71 23.77 12.00 17.00
C PRO A 71 23.63 13.03 15.88
N ALA A 72 24.61 13.12 14.96
CA ALA A 72 24.54 14.05 13.83
C ALA A 72 23.48 13.68 12.80
N LYS A 73 23.00 12.43 12.83
CA LYS A 73 21.97 11.89 11.91
C LYS A 73 20.59 11.81 12.56
N TRP A 74 20.45 12.27 13.80
CA TRP A 74 19.17 12.28 14.49
C TRP A 74 18.22 13.25 13.82
N ASP A 75 16.95 12.85 13.80
CA ASP A 75 15.90 13.65 13.21
C ASP A 75 15.52 14.81 14.13
N HIS A 76 15.68 16.03 13.66
CA HIS A 76 15.33 17.24 14.42
C HIS A 76 13.97 17.81 14.01
N ASP A 77 13.44 17.39 12.86
CA ASP A 77 12.20 17.89 12.31
C ASP A 77 11.35 16.73 11.76
N VAL A 78 10.16 16.54 12.33
CA VAL A 78 9.26 15.47 11.94
C VAL A 78 8.56 15.73 10.59
N ASP A 79 8.56 16.98 10.12
CA ASP A 79 7.88 17.37 8.88
C ASP A 79 8.58 16.81 7.64
N ASN A 80 9.84 16.40 7.77
CA ASN A 80 10.63 15.85 6.66
C ASN A 80 10.48 14.33 6.47
N LEU A 81 9.75 13.64 7.36
CA LEU A 81 9.70 12.17 7.41
C LEU A 81 9.18 11.51 6.13
N MET A 82 8.38 12.19 5.32
CA MET A 82 7.81 11.66 4.07
C MET A 82 8.32 12.37 2.81
N SER A 83 9.10 13.44 2.97
CA SER A 83 9.64 14.24 1.87
C SER A 83 11.09 13.87 1.56
N GLU A 84 11.84 13.37 2.54
CA GLU A 84 13.22 12.93 2.37
C GLU A 84 13.30 11.41 2.20
N ALA A 85 13.96 10.99 1.11
CA ALA A 85 14.30 9.61 0.85
C ALA A 85 15.41 9.15 1.81
N ASP A 86 15.22 8.01 2.49
CA ASP A 86 16.25 7.40 3.34
C ASP A 86 17.07 6.40 2.50
N PRO A 87 18.36 6.68 2.22
CA PRO A 87 19.20 5.82 1.38
C PRO A 87 19.30 4.38 1.89
N VAL A 88 19.18 4.16 3.21
CA VAL A 88 19.28 2.81 3.80
C VAL A 88 17.99 2.03 3.56
N THR A 89 16.85 2.67 3.81
CA THR A 89 15.53 2.07 3.59
C THR A 89 15.33 1.76 2.11
N ASP A 90 15.64 2.71 1.23
CA ASP A 90 15.48 2.54 -0.22
C ASP A 90 16.38 1.42 -0.76
N ALA A 91 17.64 1.36 -0.33
CA ALA A 91 18.55 0.29 -0.75
C ALA A 91 18.12 -1.11 -0.26
N GLU A 92 17.38 -1.20 0.84
CA GLU A 92 16.81 -2.46 1.32
C GLU A 92 15.52 -2.82 0.58
N VAL A 93 14.65 -1.83 0.31
CA VAL A 93 13.45 -2.01 -0.53
C VAL A 93 13.86 -2.49 -1.92
N ASP A 94 14.86 -1.86 -2.54
CA ASP A 94 15.39 -2.26 -3.85
C ASP A 94 15.91 -3.71 -3.85
N ARG A 95 16.61 -4.12 -2.79
CA ARG A 95 17.09 -5.50 -2.65
C ARG A 95 15.96 -6.51 -2.54
N LEU A 96 14.89 -6.18 -1.81
CA LEU A 96 13.72 -7.04 -1.70
C LEU A 96 12.95 -7.12 -3.01
N MET A 97 12.76 -5.97 -3.66
CA MET A 97 12.07 -5.88 -4.94
C MET A 97 12.87 -6.53 -6.07
N ALA A 98 14.21 -6.56 -6.01
CA ALA A 98 15.05 -7.21 -7.02
C ALA A 98 14.67 -8.68 -7.23
N THR A 99 14.31 -9.41 -6.16
CA THR A 99 13.88 -10.82 -6.26
C THR A 99 12.52 -10.94 -6.95
N GLN A 100 11.57 -10.06 -6.60
CA GLN A 100 10.24 -10.02 -7.20
C GLN A 100 10.29 -9.62 -8.67
N THR A 101 11.10 -8.61 -8.99
CA THR A 101 11.33 -8.11 -10.35
C THR A 101 12.03 -9.16 -11.22
N ALA A 102 13.04 -9.86 -10.70
CA ALA A 102 13.67 -10.97 -11.40
C ALA A 102 12.68 -12.10 -11.71
N PHE A 103 11.81 -12.44 -10.75
CA PHE A 103 10.75 -13.43 -10.96
C PHE A 103 9.74 -12.99 -12.02
N LEU A 104 9.26 -11.74 -11.97
CA LEU A 104 8.31 -11.20 -12.96
C LEU A 104 8.93 -11.12 -14.35
N ASN A 105 10.18 -10.69 -14.46
CA ASN A 105 10.90 -10.63 -15.73
C ASN A 105 11.12 -12.03 -16.30
N ALA A 106 11.49 -13.02 -15.47
CA ALA A 106 11.59 -14.42 -15.90
C ALA A 106 10.24 -14.97 -16.36
N ARG A 107 9.14 -14.65 -15.65
CA ARG A 107 7.78 -15.05 -16.03
C ARG A 107 7.35 -14.43 -17.37
N ASN A 108 7.59 -13.14 -17.56
CA ASN A 108 7.22 -12.43 -18.79
C ASN A 108 8.08 -12.90 -19.98
N ASN A 109 9.36 -13.20 -19.76
CA ASN A 109 10.27 -13.75 -20.76
C ASN A 109 10.05 -15.24 -21.05
N ALA A 110 9.32 -15.97 -20.19
CA ALA A 110 8.86 -17.34 -20.42
C ALA A 110 7.47 -17.41 -21.07
N ALA A 111 6.78 -16.27 -21.22
CA ALA A 111 5.50 -16.14 -21.92
C ALA A 111 5.54 -15.48 -23.33
N PRO A 112 6.64 -15.50 -24.12
CA PRO A 112 6.55 -15.12 -25.52
C PRO A 112 6.04 -16.32 -26.31
N GLU A 113 5.04 -16.10 -27.16
CA GLU A 113 4.46 -17.04 -28.13
C GLU A 113 3.38 -18.00 -27.60
N GLY A 114 2.10 -17.59 -27.68
CA GLY A 114 1.01 -18.55 -27.49
C GLY A 114 -0.43 -18.12 -27.68
N ILE A 115 -0.78 -16.83 -27.84
CA ILE A 115 -2.21 -16.43 -27.87
C ILE A 115 -2.63 -15.64 -29.12
N GLU A 116 -1.71 -15.07 -29.91
CA GLU A 116 -2.12 -14.16 -31.00
C GLU A 116 -2.37 -14.81 -32.38
N SER A 117 -1.98 -16.07 -32.61
CA SER A 117 -2.21 -16.73 -33.92
C SER A 117 -3.48 -17.61 -34.04
N ALA A 118 -4.28 -17.76 -32.98
CA ALA A 118 -5.46 -18.65 -33.01
C ALA A 118 -6.80 -17.97 -33.35
N LYS A 119 -6.82 -16.66 -33.66
CA LYS A 119 -8.06 -15.92 -33.96
C LYS A 119 -8.28 -15.57 -35.43
N ASN A 120 -7.40 -15.98 -36.35
CA ASN A 120 -7.53 -15.61 -37.76
C ASN A 120 -7.42 -16.77 -38.76
N GLN A 121 -7.79 -17.98 -38.35
CA GLN A 121 -8.08 -19.10 -39.26
C GLN A 121 -9.15 -20.02 -38.66
N ARG A 122 -10.43 -19.61 -38.76
CA ARG A 122 -11.62 -20.45 -39.03
C ARG A 122 -12.89 -19.63 -38.86
#